data_AF-A0AAD8T8A1-F1
#
_entry.id   AF-A0AAD8T8A1-F1
#
_cell.length_a   1.000
_cell.length_b   1.000
_cell.length_c   1.000
_cell.angle_alpha   90.00
_cell.angle_beta   90.00
_cell.angle_gamma   90.00
#
_symmetry.space_group_name_H-M   'P 1'
#
loop_
_entity.id
_entity.type
_entity.pdbx_description
1 polymer ?
#
loop_
_entity_poly.entity_id
_entity_poly.type
_entity_poly.pdbx_seq_one_letter_code
_entity_poly.pdbx_strand_id
1 'polypeptide(L)'
;MHVAKGARLLHVPSASDSSLGSAGTMEQAWFSADSYEVTSREGNPGQVSVKMFFSGFQANLKARAAETAANLAKVEEASKAVTERRTNLYNRVVTRYHKAKLDRADLARELEAVKGKGPAAGGGPSGCSRSVRRERGGGPSAAAKLKVADGELGRLRRLEENHLKELALLRTAEKEKVDDLSKRLTKVEKQRLVLQQEVTAKSAELSATAKRWVEEIGTLDRGLFLTHFFFAAAFPEAQEAALAAVGVAREARRRATGEGSVEYFTMEDYMASMAARVEPITKLGWELRKAAEELIQMLWPAETLPHDLSNLISWLERAPDRFLDWRESATRGGADMALSFVLSWYNEVDLGQLEYRRAGVEDALPAEIKTARLARACAIADFVDKGLFIPDPNPPSEDEDEEMEDEEAEDVPEDDPAAGSADAPPAGPPPVGA
;
A
#
# COMPACT_ATOMS: atom_id res chain seq x y z
N MET A 1 1.37 -25.00 12.52
CA MET A 1 0.20 -25.55 13.24
C MET A 1 -0.11 -24.68 14.45
N HIS A 2 -1.40 -24.55 14.79
CA HIS A 2 -2.05 -23.69 15.81
C HIS A 2 -2.08 -22.17 15.53
N VAL A 3 -3.20 -21.74 14.93
CA VAL A 3 -3.66 -20.34 14.89
C VAL A 3 -4.51 -20.08 16.13
N ALA A 4 -4.12 -19.11 16.95
CA ALA A 4 -4.90 -18.68 18.11
C ALA A 4 -6.14 -17.88 17.66
N LYS A 5 -7.32 -18.33 18.10
CA LYS A 5 -8.60 -17.60 18.04
C LYS A 5 -8.51 -16.36 18.94
N GLY A 6 -8.52 -15.15 18.37
CA GLY A 6 -8.52 -13.95 19.21
C GLY A 6 -8.68 -12.58 18.56
N ALA A 7 -8.52 -12.40 17.24
CA ALA A 7 -8.73 -11.09 16.62
C ALA A 7 -10.22 -10.85 16.34
N ARG A 8 -10.91 -10.21 17.29
CA ARG A 8 -12.22 -9.59 17.03
C ARG A 8 -11.99 -8.40 16.10
N LEU A 9 -12.45 -8.51 14.86
CA LEU A 9 -12.73 -7.35 14.01
C LEU A 9 -13.69 -6.44 14.79
N LEU A 10 -13.21 -5.26 15.18
CA LEU A 10 -14.05 -4.22 15.75
C LEU A 10 -15.10 -3.85 14.71
N HIS A 11 -16.33 -4.28 14.98
CA HIS A 11 -17.51 -3.92 14.24
C HIS A 11 -17.71 -2.41 14.36
N VAL A 12 -17.40 -1.67 13.30
CA VAL A 12 -17.76 -0.25 13.20
C VAL A 12 -19.30 -0.19 13.10
N PRO A 13 -20.01 0.43 14.05
CA PRO A 13 -21.46 0.54 13.94
C PRO A 13 -21.79 1.49 12.78
N SER A 14 -22.50 0.98 11.78
CA SER A 14 -23.18 1.79 10.77
C SER A 14 -24.30 2.58 11.47
N ALA A 15 -24.01 3.80 11.90
CA ALA A 15 -25.03 4.74 12.35
C ALA A 15 -25.72 5.34 11.12
N SER A 16 -26.93 4.85 10.80
CA SER A 16 -27.70 5.26 9.64
C SER A 16 -28.42 6.60 9.78
N ASP A 17 -28.44 7.25 10.95
CA ASP A 17 -29.22 8.48 11.12
C ASP A 17 -28.54 9.47 12.07
N SER A 18 -27.60 10.28 11.58
CA SER A 18 -27.19 11.55 12.23
C SER A 18 -26.33 12.41 11.29
N SER A 19 -27.02 13.28 10.54
CA SER A 19 -26.42 14.39 9.80
C SER A 19 -25.69 15.34 10.78
N LEU A 20 -24.36 15.43 10.65
CA LEU A 20 -23.38 16.32 11.33
C LEU A 20 -22.45 15.68 12.38
N GLY A 21 -22.62 14.41 12.78
CA GLY A 21 -21.71 13.73 13.71
C GLY A 21 -20.47 13.04 13.08
N SER A 22 -20.47 12.84 11.76
CA SER A 22 -19.51 11.96 11.05
C SER A 22 -18.13 12.58 10.79
N ALA A 23 -18.00 13.90 10.77
CA ALA A 23 -16.70 14.55 10.56
C ALA A 23 -15.76 14.34 11.75
N GLY A 24 -16.28 14.37 12.98
CA GLY A 24 -15.48 14.21 14.20
C GLY A 24 -14.99 12.77 14.42
N THR A 25 -15.80 11.77 14.05
CA THR A 25 -15.41 10.35 14.17
C THR A 25 -14.38 9.94 13.12
N MET A 26 -14.43 10.53 11.92
CA MET A 26 -13.42 10.32 10.88
C MET A 26 -12.09 11.02 11.23
N GLU A 27 -12.13 12.22 11.82
CA GLU A 27 -10.93 12.90 12.32
C GLU A 27 -10.26 12.09 13.44
N GLN A 28 -11.05 11.52 14.37
CA GLN A 28 -10.53 10.71 15.48
C GLN A 28 -9.93 9.38 15.01
N ALA A 29 -10.52 8.74 13.99
CA ALA A 29 -9.96 7.54 13.35
C ALA A 29 -8.66 7.86 12.57
N TRP A 30 -8.55 9.03 11.96
CA TRP A 30 -7.32 9.49 11.29
C TRP A 30 -6.22 9.87 12.30
N PHE A 31 -6.55 10.56 13.39
CA PHE A 31 -5.61 10.84 14.48
C PHE A 31 -5.08 9.57 15.15
N SER A 32 -5.86 8.49 15.15
CA SER A 32 -5.43 7.17 15.63
C SER A 32 -4.53 6.41 14.65
N ALA A 33 -4.59 6.75 13.35
CA ALA A 33 -3.73 6.19 12.31
C ALA A 33 -2.42 6.98 12.11
N ASP A 34 -2.41 8.26 12.49
CA ASP A 34 -1.26 9.18 12.40
C ASP A 34 -0.20 8.95 13.51
N SER A 35 -0.45 8.03 14.45
CA SER A 35 0.50 7.70 15.55
C SER A 35 1.52 6.61 15.18
N TYR A 36 1.53 6.11 13.93
CA TYR A 36 2.61 5.26 13.45
C TYR A 36 3.74 6.14 12.90
N GLU A 37 4.73 6.43 13.75
CA GLU A 37 5.94 7.16 13.37
C GLU A 37 6.78 6.32 12.39
N VAL A 38 6.82 6.72 11.11
CA VAL A 38 7.76 6.19 10.13
C VAL A 38 9.06 6.99 10.26
N THR A 39 10.07 6.41 10.91
CA THR A 39 11.40 7.03 11.06
C THR A 39 12.26 6.82 9.82
N SER A 40 12.91 7.90 9.36
CA SER A 40 13.87 7.88 8.25
C SER A 40 15.19 7.19 8.65
N ARG A 41 15.82 6.51 7.67
CA ARG A 41 17.06 5.71 7.75
C ARG A 41 18.29 6.45 8.32
N GLU A 42 18.26 7.77 8.46
CA GLU A 42 19.40 8.59 8.90
C GLU A 42 19.32 9.04 10.37
N GLY A 43 18.33 8.59 11.16
CA GLY A 43 18.20 8.97 12.57
C GLY A 43 17.84 10.45 12.80
N ASN A 44 17.71 11.24 11.73
CA ASN A 44 17.04 12.52 11.78
C ASN A 44 15.53 12.29 11.83
N PRO A 45 14.77 12.98 12.71
CA PRO A 45 13.31 12.96 12.68
C PRO A 45 12.83 13.67 11.41
N GLY A 46 12.93 12.97 10.28
CA GLY A 46 12.33 13.34 9.02
C GLY A 46 10.84 13.12 9.13
N GLN A 47 10.15 14.02 9.85
CA GLN A 47 8.71 14.19 9.79
C GLN A 47 8.33 14.65 8.37
N VAL A 48 8.43 13.78 7.37
CA VAL A 48 7.52 13.87 6.23
C VAL A 48 6.28 13.08 6.63
N SER A 49 5.65 13.55 7.72
CA SER A 49 4.35 13.05 8.15
C SER A 49 3.42 13.14 6.95
N VAL A 50 2.54 12.16 6.77
CA VAL A 50 1.43 12.21 5.80
C VAL A 50 0.68 13.56 5.90
N LYS A 51 0.70 14.16 7.10
CA LYS A 51 0.29 15.52 7.40
C LYS A 51 0.93 16.62 6.53
N MET A 52 2.19 16.52 6.11
CA MET A 52 2.83 17.47 5.18
C MET A 52 2.19 17.39 3.79
N PHE A 53 1.94 16.19 3.27
CA PHE A 53 1.29 16.00 1.96
C PHE A 53 -0.16 16.50 1.95
N PHE A 54 -0.90 16.32 3.05
CA PHE A 54 -2.29 16.75 3.15
C PHE A 54 -2.50 18.12 3.80
N SER A 55 -1.45 18.74 4.37
CA SER A 55 -1.55 20.05 5.06
C SER A 55 -2.11 21.14 4.14
N GLY A 56 -1.64 21.20 2.89
CA GLY A 56 -2.12 22.16 1.90
C GLY A 56 -3.58 21.92 1.52
N PHE A 57 -3.99 20.65 1.37
CA PHE A 57 -5.37 20.29 1.07
C PHE A 57 -6.31 20.58 2.24
N GLN A 58 -5.90 20.23 3.46
CA GLN A 58 -6.68 20.48 4.68
C GLN A 58 -6.80 21.98 4.96
N ALA A 59 -5.72 22.75 4.77
CA ALA A 59 -5.75 24.21 4.89
C ALA A 59 -6.70 24.83 3.85
N ASN A 60 -6.68 24.34 2.61
CA ASN A 60 -7.58 24.81 1.55
C ASN A 60 -9.07 24.51 1.89
N LEU A 61 -9.36 23.28 2.36
CA LEU A 61 -10.70 22.91 2.79
C LEU A 61 -11.18 23.75 3.97
N LYS A 62 -10.33 23.97 4.98
CA LYS A 62 -10.65 24.83 6.14
C LYS A 62 -10.91 26.28 5.70
N ALA A 63 -10.11 26.82 4.79
CA ALA A 63 -10.31 28.17 4.24
C ALA A 63 -11.65 28.29 3.48
N ARG A 64 -11.98 27.32 2.61
CA ARG A 64 -13.26 27.30 1.89
C ARG A 64 -14.46 27.10 2.81
N ALA A 65 -14.34 26.27 3.84
CA ALA A 65 -15.38 26.09 4.86
C ALA A 65 -15.61 27.37 5.67
N ALA A 66 -14.53 28.07 6.07
CA ALA A 66 -14.63 29.36 6.75
C ALA A 66 -15.26 30.44 5.86
N GLU A 67 -14.91 30.49 4.57
CA GLU A 67 -15.49 31.43 3.62
C GLU A 67 -16.99 31.19 3.42
N THR A 68 -17.40 29.93 3.25
CA THR A 68 -18.83 29.58 3.10
C THR A 68 -19.63 29.87 4.37
N ALA A 69 -19.07 29.58 5.56
CA ALA A 69 -19.68 29.93 6.84
C ALA A 69 -19.84 31.45 7.00
N ALA A 70 -18.81 32.24 6.65
CA ALA A 70 -18.88 33.70 6.69
C ALA A 70 -19.93 34.27 5.72
N ASN A 71 -20.06 33.68 4.52
CA ASN A 71 -21.08 34.08 3.55
C ASN A 71 -22.49 33.72 4.02
N LEU A 72 -22.69 32.56 4.65
CA LEU A 72 -23.98 32.17 5.25
C LEU A 72 -24.39 33.15 6.35
N ALA A 73 -23.46 33.49 7.25
CA ALA A 73 -23.72 34.44 8.34
C ALA A 73 -24.16 35.83 7.81
N LYS A 74 -23.53 36.32 6.74
CA LYS A 74 -23.92 37.58 6.07
C LYS A 74 -25.34 37.50 5.49
N VAL A 75 -25.74 36.36 4.91
CA VAL A 75 -27.09 36.17 4.38
C VAL A 75 -28.12 36.11 5.51
N GLU A 76 -27.82 35.45 6.61
CA GLU A 76 -28.69 35.41 7.80
C GLU A 76 -28.87 36.80 8.42
N GLU A 77 -27.80 37.57 8.54
CA GLU A 77 -27.83 38.93 9.06
C GLU A 77 -28.64 39.87 8.15
N ALA A 78 -28.44 39.77 6.82
CA ALA A 78 -29.24 40.50 5.85
C ALA A 78 -30.73 40.12 5.93
N SER A 79 -31.04 38.83 6.10
CA SER A 79 -32.41 38.34 6.30
C SER A 79 -33.05 38.92 7.57
N LYS A 80 -32.33 38.87 8.71
CA LYS A 80 -32.77 39.49 9.97
C LYS A 80 -33.05 40.97 9.81
N ALA A 81 -32.13 41.72 9.20
CA ALA A 81 -32.30 43.16 8.95
C ALA A 81 -33.53 43.47 8.07
N VAL A 82 -33.83 42.63 7.08
CA VAL A 82 -35.05 42.77 6.26
C VAL A 82 -36.31 42.51 7.09
N THR A 83 -36.32 41.45 7.91
CA THR A 83 -37.48 41.15 8.78
C THR A 83 -37.73 42.24 9.83
N GLU A 84 -36.66 42.83 10.38
CA GLU A 84 -36.73 43.92 11.34
C GLU A 84 -37.24 45.22 10.68
N ARG A 85 -36.77 45.54 9.47
CA ARG A 85 -37.34 46.66 8.70
C ARG A 85 -38.82 46.45 8.41
N ARG A 86 -39.23 45.23 8.06
CA ARG A 86 -40.65 44.89 7.79
C ARG A 86 -41.52 45.08 9.02
N THR A 87 -41.09 44.56 10.16
CA THR A 87 -41.83 44.69 11.44
C THR A 87 -41.91 46.15 11.89
N ASN A 88 -40.82 46.91 11.77
CA ASN A 88 -40.82 48.34 12.07
C ASN A 88 -41.75 49.15 11.16
N LEU A 89 -41.76 48.86 9.86
CA LEU A 89 -42.66 49.53 8.91
C LEU A 89 -44.12 49.20 9.22
N TYR A 90 -44.42 47.92 9.47
CA TYR A 90 -45.75 47.45 9.85
C TYR A 90 -46.24 48.13 11.14
N ASN A 91 -45.43 48.14 12.19
CA ASN A 91 -45.76 48.79 13.46
C ASN A 91 -46.01 50.30 13.29
N ARG A 92 -45.23 50.98 12.45
CA ARG A 92 -45.40 52.41 12.15
C ARG A 92 -46.69 52.70 11.37
N VAL A 93 -47.10 51.80 10.47
CA VAL A 93 -48.38 51.92 9.75
C VAL A 93 -49.56 51.64 10.68
N VAL A 94 -49.50 50.58 11.48
CA VAL A 94 -50.57 50.22 12.43
C VAL A 94 -50.78 51.32 13.48
N THR A 95 -49.71 51.90 14.03
CA THR A 95 -49.83 53.01 14.98
C THR A 95 -50.44 54.26 14.36
N ARG A 96 -50.07 54.63 13.12
CA ARG A 96 -50.73 55.74 12.40
C ARG A 96 -52.20 55.46 12.14
N TYR A 97 -52.55 54.24 11.77
CA TYR A 97 -53.93 53.84 11.54
C TYR A 97 -54.77 53.88 12.83
N HIS A 98 -54.25 53.37 13.95
CA HIS A 98 -54.94 53.45 15.23
C HIS A 98 -55.10 54.89 15.72
N LYS A 99 -54.10 55.75 15.53
CA LYS A 99 -54.20 57.17 15.83
C LYS A 99 -55.30 57.84 14.99
N ALA A 100 -55.29 57.65 13.67
CA ALA A 100 -56.32 58.21 12.79
C ALA A 100 -57.74 57.67 13.12
N LYS A 101 -57.85 56.41 13.56
CA LYS A 101 -59.12 55.82 14.00
C LYS A 101 -59.62 56.46 15.29
N LEU A 102 -58.74 56.75 16.26
CA LEU A 102 -59.06 57.48 17.49
C LEU A 102 -59.48 58.93 17.18
N ASP A 103 -58.69 59.64 16.37
CA ASP A 103 -58.99 61.03 15.96
C ASP A 103 -60.37 61.10 15.27
N ARG A 104 -60.70 60.11 14.44
CA ARG A 104 -62.03 59.99 13.81
C ARG A 104 -63.15 59.74 14.81
N ALA A 105 -62.91 58.92 15.84
CA ALA A 105 -63.88 58.65 16.90
C ALA A 105 -64.11 59.88 17.80
N ASP A 106 -63.06 60.65 18.08
CA ASP A 106 -63.13 61.91 18.82
C ASP A 106 -63.90 62.98 18.03
N LEU A 107 -63.59 63.15 16.73
CA LEU A 107 -64.35 64.04 15.84
C LEU A 107 -65.83 63.65 15.73
N ALA A 108 -66.14 62.35 15.69
CA ALA A 108 -67.53 61.87 15.69
C ALA A 108 -68.24 62.20 17.00
N ARG A 109 -67.57 62.06 18.16
CA ARG A 109 -68.11 62.47 19.47
C ARG A 109 -68.33 63.98 19.55
N GLU A 110 -67.42 64.80 19.02
CA GLU A 110 -67.61 66.25 18.95
C GLU A 110 -68.79 66.64 18.06
N LEU A 111 -68.96 65.97 16.91
CA LEU A 111 -70.10 66.20 16.02
C LEU A 111 -71.44 65.86 16.67
N GLU A 112 -71.53 64.74 17.40
CA GLU A 112 -72.74 64.37 18.15
C GLU A 112 -73.00 65.34 19.32
N ALA A 113 -71.96 65.80 20.03
CA ALA A 113 -72.09 66.81 21.07
C ALA A 113 -72.58 68.18 20.53
N VAL A 114 -72.22 68.53 19.30
CA VAL A 114 -72.71 69.74 18.62
C VAL A 114 -74.15 69.56 18.13
N LYS A 115 -74.53 68.38 17.61
CA LYS A 115 -75.92 68.07 17.22
C LYS A 115 -76.88 67.98 18.41
N GLY A 116 -76.42 67.50 19.57
CA GLY A 116 -77.20 67.44 20.80
C GLY A 116 -77.58 68.81 21.39
N LYS A 117 -76.98 69.91 20.92
CA LYS A 117 -77.37 71.30 21.22
C LYS A 117 -78.29 71.87 20.12
N GLY A 118 -79.41 71.21 19.88
CA GLY A 118 -80.56 71.78 19.16
C GLY A 118 -81.36 72.74 20.06
N PRO A 119 -82.08 73.73 19.50
CA PRO A 119 -82.55 74.90 20.25
C PRO A 119 -83.71 74.55 21.18
N ALA A 120 -83.49 74.67 22.49
CA ALA A 120 -84.58 74.77 23.45
C ALA A 120 -85.23 76.17 23.34
N ALA A 121 -86.30 76.26 22.56
CA ALA A 121 -87.35 77.27 22.72
C ALA A 121 -88.32 76.77 23.80
N GLY A 122 -88.76 77.50 24.82
CA GLY A 122 -88.53 78.87 25.29
C GLY A 122 -89.34 79.08 26.59
N GLY A 123 -89.08 80.18 27.31
CA GLY A 123 -89.93 80.67 28.43
C GLY A 123 -89.15 81.15 29.66
N GLY A 124 -89.00 82.47 29.83
CA GLY A 124 -88.22 83.16 30.88
C GLY A 124 -89.00 83.44 32.18
N PRO A 125 -88.83 84.58 32.89
CA PRO A 125 -87.76 85.59 32.90
C PRO A 125 -87.15 85.79 34.32
N SER A 126 -86.29 86.80 34.47
CA SER A 126 -85.93 87.52 35.72
C SER A 126 -84.53 87.28 36.33
N GLY A 127 -83.72 88.34 36.32
CA GLY A 127 -83.05 88.82 37.55
C GLY A 127 -81.55 88.53 37.76
N CYS A 128 -80.78 89.62 37.82
CA CYS A 128 -79.49 89.80 38.53
C CYS A 128 -78.16 89.31 37.91
N SER A 129 -77.56 90.21 37.13
CA SER A 129 -76.21 90.77 37.27
C SER A 129 -75.17 90.06 38.15
N ARG A 130 -74.11 89.51 37.54
CA ARG A 130 -72.73 89.88 37.90
C ARG A 130 -71.72 89.54 36.80
N SER A 131 -70.94 90.56 36.48
CA SER A 131 -69.93 90.69 35.44
C SER A 131 -68.65 89.90 35.72
N VAL A 132 -68.18 89.08 34.76
CA VAL A 132 -66.74 88.84 34.53
C VAL A 132 -66.45 88.79 33.03
N ARG A 133 -65.89 89.91 32.59
CA ARG A 133 -64.95 90.19 31.49
C ARG A 133 -64.74 89.10 30.41
N ARG A 134 -65.25 89.44 29.22
CA ARG A 134 -64.91 88.91 27.89
C ARG A 134 -63.42 89.06 27.57
N GLU A 135 -62.81 87.99 27.08
CA GLU A 135 -61.98 88.05 25.87
C GLU A 135 -62.74 87.32 24.74
N ARG A 136 -63.21 88.10 23.77
CA ARG A 136 -63.83 87.59 22.54
C ARG A 136 -62.72 87.26 21.54
N GLY A 137 -62.24 86.03 21.56
CA GLY A 137 -61.63 85.41 20.38
C GLY A 137 -62.73 84.83 19.50
N GLY A 138 -62.90 85.35 18.29
CA GLY A 138 -63.89 84.87 17.32
C GLY A 138 -63.63 83.42 16.93
N GLY A 139 -64.29 82.48 17.60
CA GLY A 139 -64.29 81.08 17.22
C GLY A 139 -65.09 80.89 15.92
N PRO A 140 -64.55 80.21 14.90
CA PRO A 140 -65.25 80.00 13.63
C PRO A 140 -66.57 79.26 13.86
N SER A 141 -67.62 79.74 13.19
CA SER A 141 -68.97 79.15 13.14
C SER A 141 -68.92 77.64 12.95
N ALA A 142 -69.79 76.88 13.63
CA ALA A 142 -69.86 75.43 13.56
C ALA A 142 -69.96 74.90 12.11
N ALA A 143 -70.54 75.67 11.19
CA ALA A 143 -70.59 75.35 9.75
C ALA A 143 -69.22 75.46 9.04
N ALA A 144 -68.34 76.35 9.50
CA ALA A 144 -66.96 76.43 9.01
C ALA A 144 -66.11 75.27 9.54
N LYS A 145 -66.33 74.84 10.79
CA LYS A 145 -65.66 73.64 11.35
C LYS A 145 -66.05 72.37 10.61
N LEU A 146 -67.31 72.24 10.19
CA LEU A 146 -67.79 71.07 9.45
C LEU A 146 -67.20 70.99 8.03
N LYS A 147 -67.07 72.13 7.34
CA LYS A 147 -66.37 72.20 6.03
C LYS A 147 -64.88 71.90 6.14
N VAL A 148 -64.23 72.33 7.22
CA VAL A 148 -62.82 71.98 7.49
C VAL A 148 -62.70 70.47 7.76
N ALA A 149 -63.60 69.90 8.57
CA ALA A 149 -63.62 68.47 8.88
C ALA A 149 -63.87 67.58 7.63
N ASP A 150 -64.78 67.97 6.73
CA ASP A 150 -64.99 67.24 5.47
C ASP A 150 -63.79 67.37 4.52
N GLY A 151 -63.13 68.53 4.49
CA GLY A 151 -61.89 68.73 3.75
C GLY A 151 -60.75 67.86 4.29
N GLU A 152 -60.67 67.70 5.62
CA GLU A 152 -59.69 66.83 6.28
C GLU A 152 -59.99 65.33 6.05
N LEU A 153 -61.26 64.92 6.11
CA LEU A 153 -61.67 63.55 5.73
C LEU A 153 -61.31 63.22 4.28
N GLY A 154 -61.50 64.18 3.37
CA GLY A 154 -61.08 64.04 1.97
C GLY A 154 -59.57 63.94 1.80
N ARG A 155 -58.78 64.69 2.60
CA ARG A 155 -57.32 64.55 2.64
C ARG A 155 -56.89 63.19 3.20
N LEU A 156 -57.52 62.72 4.28
CA LEU A 156 -57.21 61.44 4.90
C LEU A 156 -57.48 60.27 3.96
N ARG A 157 -58.59 60.26 3.21
CA ARG A 157 -58.85 59.21 2.20
C ARG A 157 -57.78 59.16 1.11
N ARG A 158 -57.33 60.32 0.60
CA ARG A 158 -56.23 60.37 -0.38
C ARG A 158 -54.92 59.86 0.21
N LEU A 159 -54.68 60.15 1.49
CA LEU A 159 -53.53 59.65 2.24
C LEU A 159 -53.59 58.12 2.42
N GLU A 160 -54.77 57.57 2.73
CA GLU A 160 -55.00 56.12 2.78
C GLU A 160 -54.79 55.45 1.41
N GLU A 161 -55.34 56.00 0.33
CA GLU A 161 -55.13 55.49 -1.03
C GLU A 161 -53.66 55.53 -1.44
N ASN A 162 -52.95 56.62 -1.11
CA ASN A 162 -51.51 56.73 -1.38
C ASN A 162 -50.71 55.72 -0.57
N HIS A 163 -51.03 55.53 0.71
CA HIS A 163 -50.40 54.50 1.55
C HIS A 163 -50.67 53.08 1.03
N LEU A 164 -51.88 52.79 0.53
CA LEU A 164 -52.20 51.50 -0.08
C LEU A 164 -51.39 51.27 -1.36
N LYS A 165 -51.20 52.30 -2.18
CA LYS A 165 -50.34 52.24 -3.38
C LYS A 165 -48.87 52.02 -3.01
N GLU A 166 -48.35 52.73 -2.01
CA GLU A 166 -46.99 52.52 -1.50
C GLU A 166 -46.81 51.11 -0.94
N LEU A 167 -47.77 50.58 -0.18
CA LEU A 167 -47.73 49.21 0.32
C LEU A 167 -47.77 48.17 -0.80
N ALA A 168 -48.53 48.41 -1.86
CA ALA A 168 -48.54 47.54 -3.03
C ALA A 168 -47.19 47.52 -3.74
N LEU A 169 -46.57 48.70 -3.94
CA LEU A 169 -45.23 48.81 -4.54
C LEU A 169 -44.14 48.19 -3.67
N LEU A 170 -44.22 48.34 -2.35
CA LEU A 170 -43.30 47.70 -1.42
C LEU A 170 -43.43 46.17 -1.46
N ARG A 171 -44.67 45.65 -1.53
CA ARG A 171 -44.90 44.20 -1.68
C ARG A 171 -44.33 43.64 -2.97
N THR A 172 -44.46 44.35 -4.10
CA THR A 172 -43.87 43.89 -5.36
C THR A 172 -42.35 43.92 -5.32
N ALA A 173 -41.75 44.99 -4.78
CA ALA A 173 -40.30 45.10 -4.62
C ALA A 173 -39.72 44.08 -3.63
N GLU A 174 -40.45 43.75 -2.56
CA GLU A 174 -40.07 42.68 -1.63
C GLU A 174 -40.16 41.30 -2.30
N LYS A 175 -41.21 41.05 -3.09
CA LYS A 175 -41.36 39.80 -3.82
C LYS A 175 -40.21 39.57 -4.79
N GLU A 176 -39.81 40.59 -5.54
CA GLU A 176 -38.64 40.51 -6.44
C GLU A 176 -37.33 40.21 -5.68
N LYS A 177 -37.13 40.81 -4.51
CA LYS A 177 -35.96 40.52 -3.66
C LYS A 177 -35.98 39.09 -3.11
N VAL A 178 -37.13 38.59 -2.70
CA VAL A 178 -37.29 37.19 -2.25
C VAL A 178 -37.02 36.22 -3.39
N ASP A 179 -37.49 36.52 -4.60
CA ASP A 179 -37.23 35.71 -5.79
C ASP A 179 -35.74 35.72 -6.18
N ASP A 180 -35.04 36.85 -6.07
CA ASP A 180 -33.58 36.92 -6.30
C ASP A 180 -32.80 36.13 -5.24
N LEU A 181 -33.19 36.25 -3.96
CA LEU A 181 -32.59 35.48 -2.87
C LEU A 181 -32.82 33.98 -3.04
N SER A 182 -34.01 33.56 -3.46
CA SER A 182 -34.33 32.16 -3.76
C SER A 182 -33.45 31.61 -4.90
N LYS A 183 -33.27 32.38 -5.97
CA LYS A 183 -32.36 32.01 -7.08
C LYS A 183 -30.91 31.89 -6.60
N ARG A 184 -30.44 32.80 -5.74
CA ARG A 184 -29.09 32.73 -5.17
C ARG A 184 -28.93 31.52 -4.26
N LEU A 185 -29.93 31.21 -3.43
CA LEU A 185 -29.92 30.04 -2.54
C LEU A 185 -29.79 28.74 -3.33
N THR A 186 -30.64 28.55 -4.35
CA THR A 186 -30.57 27.34 -5.20
C THR A 186 -29.25 27.23 -5.97
N LYS A 187 -28.62 28.35 -6.34
CA LYS A 187 -27.27 28.34 -6.93
C LYS A 187 -26.21 27.86 -5.93
N VAL A 188 -26.27 28.33 -4.69
CA VAL A 188 -25.35 27.91 -3.62
C VAL A 188 -25.55 26.44 -3.26
N GLU A 189 -26.79 25.96 -3.19
CA GLU A 189 -27.09 24.54 -2.93
C GLU A 189 -26.53 23.63 -4.04
N LYS A 190 -26.65 24.03 -5.31
CA LYS A 190 -26.02 23.31 -6.42
C LYS A 190 -24.50 23.26 -6.29
N GLN A 191 -23.86 24.39 -5.96
CA GLN A 191 -22.41 24.43 -5.74
C GLN A 191 -21.97 23.54 -4.57
N ARG A 192 -22.74 23.51 -3.48
CA ARG A 192 -22.50 22.63 -2.34
C ARG A 192 -22.56 21.15 -2.74
N LEU A 193 -23.57 20.76 -3.52
CA LEU A 193 -23.71 19.37 -4.00
C LEU A 193 -22.53 18.95 -4.88
N VAL A 194 -22.09 19.82 -5.79
CA VAL A 194 -20.91 19.56 -6.64
C VAL A 194 -19.65 19.38 -5.80
N LEU A 195 -19.38 20.29 -4.86
CA LEU A 195 -18.23 20.17 -3.96
C LEU A 195 -18.30 18.91 -3.08
N GLN A 196 -19.49 18.53 -2.62
CA GLN A 196 -19.68 17.31 -1.84
C GLN A 196 -19.36 16.06 -2.68
N GLN A 197 -19.77 16.03 -3.94
CA GLN A 197 -19.43 14.94 -4.87
C GLN A 197 -17.92 14.87 -5.14
N GLU A 198 -17.26 16.01 -5.37
CA GLU A 198 -15.81 16.07 -5.56
C GLU A 198 -15.05 15.58 -4.33
N VAL A 199 -15.49 15.96 -3.12
CA VAL A 199 -14.88 15.49 -1.87
C VAL A 199 -15.05 13.99 -1.72
N THR A 200 -16.25 13.45 -2.01
CA THR A 200 -16.47 12.00 -1.94
C THR A 200 -15.63 11.24 -2.97
N ALA A 201 -15.50 11.75 -4.19
CA ALA A 201 -14.69 11.14 -5.24
C ALA A 201 -13.21 11.11 -4.85
N LYS A 202 -12.66 12.25 -4.43
CA LYS A 202 -11.26 12.32 -3.96
C LYS A 202 -11.02 11.46 -2.73
N SER A 203 -11.97 11.38 -1.79
CA SER A 203 -11.83 10.50 -0.63
C SER A 203 -11.79 9.02 -1.02
N ALA A 204 -12.54 8.61 -2.04
CA ALA A 204 -12.51 7.24 -2.55
C ALA A 204 -11.19 6.93 -3.28
N GLU A 205 -10.66 7.87 -4.08
CA GLU A 205 -9.34 7.75 -4.71
C GLU A 205 -8.22 7.61 -3.67
N LEU A 206 -8.25 8.42 -2.62
CA LEU A 206 -7.29 8.33 -1.51
C LEU A 206 -7.42 7.02 -0.73
N SER A 207 -8.63 6.54 -0.50
CA SER A 207 -8.85 5.24 0.14
C SER A 207 -8.33 4.08 -0.71
N ALA A 208 -8.57 4.12 -2.03
CA ALA A 208 -8.10 3.10 -2.96
C ALA A 208 -6.58 3.08 -3.07
N THR A 209 -5.94 4.25 -3.12
CA THR A 209 -4.47 4.33 -3.10
C THR A 209 -3.92 3.81 -1.79
N ALA A 210 -4.44 4.23 -0.63
CA ALA A 210 -4.01 3.71 0.67
C ALA A 210 -4.11 2.17 0.77
N LYS A 211 -5.17 1.56 0.24
CA LYS A 211 -5.29 0.09 0.19
C LYS A 211 -4.19 -0.57 -0.63
N ARG A 212 -3.85 -0.01 -1.80
CA ARG A 212 -2.73 -0.54 -2.62
C ARG A 212 -1.41 -0.48 -1.87
N TRP A 213 -1.12 0.63 -1.19
CA TRP A 213 0.10 0.75 -0.39
C TRP A 213 0.15 -0.28 0.75
N VAL A 214 -0.96 -0.55 1.42
CA VAL A 214 -1.03 -1.57 2.48
C VAL A 214 -0.78 -2.98 1.91
N GLU A 215 -1.34 -3.30 0.75
CA GLU A 215 -1.11 -4.59 0.08
C GLU A 215 0.36 -4.75 -0.36
N GLU A 216 0.96 -3.69 -0.91
CA GLU A 216 2.37 -3.67 -1.36
C GLU A 216 3.35 -3.79 -0.19
N ILE A 217 3.07 -3.15 0.95
CA ILE A 217 3.86 -3.34 2.17
C ILE A 217 3.72 -4.78 2.69
N GLY A 218 2.52 -5.35 2.63
CA GLY A 218 2.28 -6.73 3.06
C GLY A 218 2.98 -7.79 2.19
N THR A 219 3.19 -7.54 0.90
CA THR A 219 3.97 -8.44 0.03
C THR A 219 5.46 -8.35 0.30
N LEU A 220 5.98 -7.14 0.56
CA LEU A 220 7.38 -6.93 0.94
C LEU A 220 7.74 -7.65 2.25
N ASP A 221 6.88 -7.57 3.27
CA ASP A 221 7.10 -8.20 4.58
C ASP A 221 7.15 -9.74 4.47
N ARG A 222 6.28 -10.35 3.63
CA ARG A 222 6.34 -11.79 3.33
C ARG A 222 7.61 -12.19 2.57
N GLY A 223 8.06 -11.35 1.63
CA GLY A 223 9.30 -11.59 0.88
C GLY A 223 10.52 -11.58 1.79
N LEU A 224 10.59 -10.63 2.71
CA LEU A 224 11.66 -10.49 3.70
C LEU A 224 11.69 -11.63 4.72
N PHE A 225 10.51 -12.10 5.12
CA PHE A 225 10.38 -13.29 5.93
C PHE A 225 11.00 -14.50 5.20
N LEU A 226 10.60 -14.75 3.95
CA LEU A 226 11.11 -15.88 3.17
C LEU A 226 12.62 -15.81 2.98
N THR A 227 13.18 -14.66 2.61
CA THR A 227 14.63 -14.51 2.41
C THR A 227 15.40 -14.79 3.70
N HIS A 228 14.93 -14.32 4.86
CA HIS A 228 15.55 -14.62 6.15
C HIS A 228 15.65 -16.13 6.41
N PHE A 229 14.59 -16.88 6.14
CA PHE A 229 14.59 -18.35 6.32
C PHE A 229 15.48 -19.07 5.31
N PHE A 230 15.46 -18.66 4.03
CA PHE A 230 16.32 -19.25 3.02
C PHE A 230 17.81 -19.06 3.35
N PHE A 231 18.22 -17.85 3.73
CA PHE A 231 19.61 -17.60 4.11
C PHE A 231 20.02 -18.32 5.40
N ALA A 232 19.09 -18.54 6.33
CA ALA A 232 19.36 -19.33 7.53
C ALA A 232 19.62 -20.81 7.24
N ALA A 233 18.88 -21.38 6.27
CA ALA A 233 19.07 -22.77 5.86
C ALA A 233 20.31 -22.95 4.99
N ALA A 234 20.57 -22.03 4.05
CA ALA A 234 21.70 -22.14 3.12
C ALA A 234 23.06 -21.80 3.76
N PHE A 235 23.08 -20.91 4.76
CA PHE A 235 24.32 -20.41 5.38
C PHE A 235 24.18 -20.38 6.91
N PRO A 236 24.25 -21.54 7.59
CA PRO A 236 24.12 -21.62 9.04
C PRO A 236 25.20 -20.84 9.79
N GLU A 237 26.40 -20.74 9.21
CA GLU A 237 27.54 -19.97 9.76
C GLU A 237 27.23 -18.46 9.86
N ALA A 238 26.39 -17.94 8.97
CA ALA A 238 25.97 -16.53 8.98
C ALA A 238 24.84 -16.25 10.01
N GLN A 239 24.24 -17.29 10.60
CA GLN A 239 23.10 -17.16 11.52
C GLN A 239 23.49 -16.48 12.83
N GLU A 240 24.66 -16.80 13.38
CA GLU A 240 25.12 -16.22 14.65
C GLU A 240 25.35 -14.72 14.52
N ALA A 241 26.04 -14.30 13.46
CA ALA A 241 26.24 -12.88 13.14
C ALA A 241 24.91 -12.14 12.93
N ALA A 242 23.94 -12.79 12.26
CA ALA A 242 22.61 -12.23 12.06
C ALA A 242 21.85 -11.99 13.36
N LEU A 243 21.85 -12.98 14.27
CA LEU A 243 21.19 -12.86 15.57
C LEU A 243 21.86 -11.83 16.47
N ALA A 244 23.20 -11.76 16.45
CA ALA A 244 23.95 -10.74 17.17
C ALA A 244 23.60 -9.32 16.68
N ALA A 245 23.56 -9.11 15.36
CA ALA A 245 23.19 -7.82 14.77
C ALA A 245 21.75 -7.40 15.11
N VAL A 246 20.81 -8.35 15.11
CA VAL A 246 19.43 -8.11 15.57
C VAL A 246 19.40 -7.73 17.05
N GLY A 247 20.19 -8.40 17.89
CA GLY A 247 20.35 -8.05 19.29
C GLY A 247 20.79 -6.60 19.48
N VAL A 248 21.83 -6.19 18.75
CA VAL A 248 22.35 -4.80 18.76
C VAL A 248 21.29 -3.80 18.27
N ALA A 249 20.59 -4.09 17.17
CA ALA A 249 19.53 -3.24 16.64
C ALA A 249 18.38 -3.07 17.64
N ARG A 250 17.95 -4.15 18.29
CA ARG A 250 16.91 -4.14 19.34
C ARG A 250 17.33 -3.36 20.56
N GLU A 251 18.60 -3.44 20.96
CA GLU A 251 19.12 -2.64 22.06
C GLU A 251 19.22 -1.16 21.71
N ALA A 252 19.66 -0.82 20.50
CA ALA A 252 19.70 0.55 20.02
C ALA A 252 18.30 1.17 20.00
N ARG A 253 17.30 0.42 19.51
CA ARG A 253 15.89 0.85 19.55
C ARG A 253 15.39 1.04 20.99
N ARG A 254 15.63 0.06 21.87
CA ARG A 254 15.28 0.16 23.30
C ARG A 254 15.84 1.43 23.95
N ARG A 255 17.08 1.80 23.65
CA ARG A 255 17.69 3.04 24.17
C ARG A 255 17.06 4.31 23.57
N ALA A 256 16.58 4.27 22.33
CA ALA A 256 16.03 5.43 21.63
C ALA A 256 14.56 5.71 21.94
N THR A 257 13.70 4.68 21.92
CA THR A 257 12.24 4.84 22.09
C THR A 257 11.72 4.44 23.47
N GLY A 258 12.54 3.78 24.29
CA GLY A 258 12.09 3.22 25.58
C GLY A 258 11.05 2.10 25.44
N GLU A 259 10.88 1.59 24.21
CA GLU A 259 9.89 0.57 23.88
C GLU A 259 10.31 -0.79 24.46
N GLY A 260 9.33 -1.56 24.97
CA GLY A 260 9.57 -2.86 25.58
C GLY A 260 10.11 -3.89 24.58
N SER A 261 10.65 -5.02 25.08
CA SER A 261 11.08 -6.10 24.19
C SER A 261 9.89 -6.65 23.41
N VAL A 262 9.92 -6.49 22.11
CA VAL A 262 8.96 -7.08 21.18
C VAL A 262 9.43 -8.51 20.85
N GLU A 263 8.56 -9.50 21.05
CA GLU A 263 8.89 -10.91 20.76
C GLU A 263 8.95 -11.21 19.25
N TYR A 264 8.19 -10.49 18.42
CA TYR A 264 8.21 -10.67 16.97
C TYR A 264 9.37 -9.93 16.30
N PHE A 265 9.86 -10.50 15.20
CA PHE A 265 10.84 -9.83 14.33
C PHE A 265 10.17 -8.64 13.65
N THR A 266 10.79 -7.48 13.80
CA THR A 266 10.36 -6.26 13.13
C THR A 266 11.10 -6.07 11.80
N MET A 267 10.63 -5.17 10.94
CA MET A 267 11.28 -4.86 9.66
C MET A 267 12.77 -4.56 9.81
N GLU A 268 13.15 -3.75 10.81
CA GLU A 268 14.56 -3.44 11.05
C GLU A 268 15.35 -4.65 11.55
N ASP A 269 14.72 -5.59 12.26
CA ASP A 269 15.37 -6.84 12.65
C ASP A 269 15.68 -7.70 11.41
N TYR A 270 14.75 -7.78 10.44
CA TYR A 270 15.00 -8.48 9.18
C TYR A 270 16.13 -7.82 8.40
N MET A 271 16.13 -6.48 8.29
CA MET A 271 17.17 -5.73 7.60
C MET A 271 18.53 -5.88 8.28
N ALA A 272 18.60 -5.77 9.62
CA ALA A 272 19.83 -5.96 10.39
C ALA A 272 20.37 -7.39 10.25
N SER A 273 19.49 -8.39 10.34
CA SER A 273 19.84 -9.79 10.08
C SER A 273 20.41 -9.98 8.68
N MET A 274 19.74 -9.48 7.64
CA MET A 274 20.21 -9.67 6.26
C MET A 274 21.54 -8.97 6.02
N ALA A 275 21.68 -7.72 6.48
CA ALA A 275 22.92 -6.96 6.32
C ALA A 275 24.12 -7.68 6.96
N ALA A 276 23.93 -8.23 8.16
CA ALA A 276 24.96 -8.99 8.86
C ALA A 276 25.32 -10.33 8.20
N ARG A 277 24.45 -10.89 7.35
CA ARG A 277 24.74 -12.12 6.60
C ARG A 277 25.52 -11.87 5.32
N VAL A 278 25.44 -10.68 4.74
CA VAL A 278 26.12 -10.37 3.47
C VAL A 278 27.64 -10.56 3.59
N GLU A 279 28.24 -10.10 4.69
CA GLU A 279 29.69 -10.20 4.88
C GLU A 279 30.18 -11.66 4.99
N PRO A 280 29.64 -12.52 5.86
CA PRO A 280 30.00 -13.95 5.89
C PRO A 280 29.78 -14.66 4.55
N ILE A 281 28.65 -14.41 3.88
CA ILE A 281 28.32 -15.05 2.60
C ILE A 281 29.30 -14.61 1.50
N THR A 282 29.63 -13.31 1.45
CA THR A 282 30.60 -12.81 0.46
C THR A 282 32.00 -13.37 0.72
N LYS A 283 32.42 -13.47 1.99
CA LYS A 283 33.69 -14.10 2.34
C LYS A 283 33.74 -15.58 1.91
N LEU A 284 32.69 -16.35 2.23
CA LEU A 284 32.58 -17.75 1.84
C LEU A 284 32.59 -17.90 0.31
N GLY A 285 31.86 -17.04 -0.40
CA GLY A 285 31.86 -17.02 -1.86
C GLY A 285 33.23 -16.74 -2.46
N TRP A 286 34.01 -15.82 -1.86
CA TRP A 286 35.38 -15.55 -2.27
C TRP A 286 36.33 -16.72 -2.01
N GLU A 287 36.24 -17.36 -0.84
CA GLU A 287 37.06 -18.52 -0.48
C GLU A 287 36.75 -19.72 -1.38
N LEU A 288 35.47 -20.01 -1.62
CA LEU A 288 35.04 -21.07 -2.52
C LEU A 288 35.51 -20.81 -3.96
N ARG A 289 35.36 -19.58 -4.45
CA ARG A 289 35.83 -19.19 -5.77
C ARG A 289 37.33 -19.40 -5.90
N LYS A 290 38.11 -18.94 -4.92
CA LYS A 290 39.56 -19.10 -4.92
C LYS A 290 39.97 -20.58 -4.93
N ALA A 291 39.36 -21.41 -4.09
CA ALA A 291 39.63 -22.84 -4.05
C ALA A 291 39.29 -23.52 -5.39
N ALA A 292 38.19 -23.13 -6.02
CA ALA A 292 37.80 -23.64 -7.35
C ALA A 292 38.76 -23.19 -8.45
N GLU A 293 39.23 -21.95 -8.43
CA GLU A 293 40.24 -21.44 -9.36
C GLU A 293 41.58 -22.19 -9.22
N GLU A 294 42.04 -22.44 -7.98
CA GLU A 294 43.23 -23.26 -7.71
C GLU A 294 43.04 -24.70 -8.21
N LEU A 295 41.87 -25.30 -7.98
CA LEU A 295 41.54 -26.64 -8.46
C LEU A 295 41.57 -26.74 -10.00
N ILE A 296 40.98 -25.76 -10.69
CA ILE A 296 40.94 -25.75 -12.16
C ILE A 296 42.35 -25.56 -12.74
N GLN A 297 43.18 -24.70 -12.16
CA GLN A 297 44.58 -24.55 -12.59
C GLN A 297 45.37 -25.85 -12.46
N MET A 298 45.10 -26.64 -11.42
CA MET A 298 45.74 -27.95 -11.24
C MET A 298 45.23 -28.97 -12.26
N LEU A 299 43.93 -29.01 -12.51
CA LEU A 299 43.31 -30.02 -13.40
C LEU A 299 43.46 -29.70 -14.90
N TRP A 300 43.56 -28.43 -15.26
CA TRP A 300 43.70 -27.94 -16.63
C TRP A 300 44.74 -26.82 -16.73
N PRO A 301 46.04 -27.15 -16.61
CA PRO A 301 47.11 -26.13 -16.58
C PRO A 301 47.26 -25.35 -17.89
N ALA A 302 46.72 -25.86 -19.00
CA ALA A 302 46.77 -25.22 -20.31
C ALA A 302 45.59 -24.27 -20.58
N GLU A 303 44.51 -24.34 -19.79
CA GLU A 303 43.31 -23.54 -20.05
C GLU A 303 43.27 -22.24 -19.26
N THR A 304 42.59 -21.24 -19.83
CA THR A 304 42.39 -19.95 -19.18
C THR A 304 41.26 -20.02 -18.15
N LEU A 305 41.47 -19.43 -16.97
CA LEU A 305 40.46 -19.47 -15.92
C LEU A 305 39.15 -18.78 -16.34
N PRO A 306 37.99 -19.41 -16.08
CA PRO A 306 36.70 -18.76 -16.24
C PRO A 306 36.57 -17.54 -15.33
N HIS A 307 36.04 -16.45 -15.87
CA HIS A 307 35.80 -15.21 -15.10
C HIS A 307 34.41 -15.20 -14.43
N ASP A 308 33.48 -16.00 -14.94
CA ASP A 308 32.09 -16.07 -14.49
C ASP A 308 31.84 -17.27 -13.59
N LEU A 309 31.05 -17.07 -12.53
CA LEU A 309 30.70 -18.14 -11.58
C LEU A 309 29.94 -19.30 -12.24
N SER A 310 29.07 -19.01 -13.22
CA SER A 310 28.33 -20.06 -13.93
C SER A 310 29.26 -20.97 -14.73
N ASN A 311 30.29 -20.40 -15.35
CA ASN A 311 31.31 -21.17 -16.06
C ASN A 311 32.20 -21.90 -15.05
N LEU A 312 32.54 -21.29 -13.92
CA LEU A 312 33.27 -21.98 -12.85
C LEU A 312 32.55 -23.24 -12.37
N ILE A 313 31.23 -23.19 -12.24
CA ILE A 313 30.40 -24.33 -11.84
C ILE A 313 30.44 -25.45 -12.90
N SER A 314 30.27 -25.14 -14.19
CA SER A 314 30.33 -26.17 -15.24
C SER A 314 31.70 -26.83 -15.35
N TRP A 315 32.77 -26.11 -15.03
CA TRP A 315 34.12 -26.67 -14.91
C TRP A 315 34.26 -27.61 -13.70
N LEU A 316 33.68 -27.24 -12.55
CA LEU A 316 33.66 -28.10 -11.36
C LEU A 316 32.82 -29.37 -11.57
N GLU A 317 31.73 -29.29 -12.33
CA GLU A 317 30.91 -30.46 -12.69
C GLU A 317 31.69 -31.48 -13.54
N ARG A 318 32.62 -31.01 -14.37
CA ARG A 318 33.51 -31.84 -15.20
C ARG A 318 34.79 -32.30 -14.47
N ALA A 319 35.03 -31.79 -13.26
CA ALA A 319 36.22 -32.14 -12.49
C ALA A 319 36.33 -33.65 -12.19
N PRO A 320 35.24 -34.38 -11.85
CA PRO A 320 35.31 -35.83 -11.62
C PRO A 320 35.88 -36.61 -12.81
N ASP A 321 35.38 -36.34 -14.03
CA ASP A 321 35.85 -37.01 -15.25
C ASP A 321 37.32 -36.67 -15.49
N ARG A 322 37.67 -35.40 -15.29
CA ARG A 322 39.05 -34.96 -15.42
C ARG A 322 39.99 -35.63 -14.42
N PHE A 323 39.55 -35.92 -13.20
CA PHE A 323 40.33 -36.70 -12.25
C PHE A 323 40.58 -38.13 -12.74
N LEU A 324 39.64 -38.73 -13.46
CA LEU A 324 39.82 -40.04 -14.09
C LEU A 324 40.87 -39.96 -15.21
N ASP A 325 40.81 -38.93 -16.06
CA ASP A 325 41.84 -38.69 -17.08
C ASP A 325 43.22 -38.53 -16.44
N TRP A 326 43.31 -37.78 -15.34
CA TRP A 326 44.57 -37.57 -14.62
C TRP A 326 45.09 -38.85 -13.99
N ARG A 327 44.19 -39.70 -13.48
CA ARG A 327 44.54 -41.02 -12.97
C ARG A 327 45.13 -41.89 -14.08
N GLU A 328 44.51 -41.91 -15.26
CA GLU A 328 44.99 -42.65 -16.43
C GLU A 328 46.29 -42.07 -17.00
N SER A 329 46.42 -40.75 -17.02
CA SER A 329 47.67 -40.05 -17.33
C SER A 329 48.79 -40.48 -16.38
N ALA A 330 48.51 -40.55 -15.07
CA ALA A 330 49.49 -40.98 -14.08
C ALA A 330 49.87 -42.46 -14.24
N THR A 331 48.93 -43.34 -14.61
CA THR A 331 49.26 -44.74 -14.92
C THR A 331 50.11 -44.86 -16.19
N ARG A 332 49.82 -44.07 -17.23
CA ARG A 332 50.65 -43.97 -18.44
C ARG A 332 52.06 -43.48 -18.11
N GLY A 333 52.21 -42.41 -17.32
CA GLY A 333 53.52 -41.90 -16.90
C GLY A 333 54.31 -42.90 -16.05
N GLY A 334 53.63 -43.63 -15.17
CA GLY A 334 54.25 -44.73 -14.42
C GLY A 334 54.70 -45.89 -15.31
N ALA A 335 53.90 -46.25 -16.31
CA ALA A 335 54.26 -47.28 -17.28
C ALA A 335 55.44 -46.85 -18.16
N ASP A 336 55.45 -45.62 -18.65
CA ASP A 336 56.55 -45.06 -19.45
C ASP A 336 57.86 -45.01 -18.67
N MET A 337 57.81 -44.58 -17.40
CA MET A 337 58.98 -44.59 -16.51
C MET A 337 59.50 -46.01 -16.26
N ALA A 338 58.61 -46.97 -16.01
CA ALA A 338 58.99 -48.36 -15.79
C ALA A 338 59.61 -48.98 -17.06
N LEU A 339 59.03 -48.71 -18.24
CA LEU A 339 59.55 -49.17 -19.52
C LEU A 339 60.90 -48.51 -19.84
N SER A 340 61.03 -47.21 -19.62
CA SER A 340 62.29 -46.47 -19.75
C SER A 340 63.39 -47.08 -18.88
N PHE A 341 63.04 -47.44 -17.63
CA PHE A 341 63.97 -48.15 -16.76
C PHE A 341 64.37 -49.49 -17.38
N VAL A 342 63.43 -50.36 -17.76
CA VAL A 342 63.74 -51.68 -18.36
C VAL A 342 64.61 -51.55 -19.62
N LEU A 343 64.26 -50.64 -20.54
CA LEU A 343 64.98 -50.42 -21.79
C LEU A 343 66.39 -49.85 -21.56
N SER A 344 66.62 -49.12 -20.47
CA SER A 344 67.97 -48.64 -20.12
C SER A 344 68.93 -49.78 -19.74
N TRP A 345 68.41 -50.88 -19.20
CA TRP A 345 69.20 -52.08 -18.85
C TRP A 345 69.22 -53.12 -19.96
N TYR A 346 68.17 -53.17 -20.79
CA TYR A 346 67.99 -54.15 -21.84
C TYR A 346 67.52 -53.47 -23.14
N ASN A 347 68.47 -52.86 -23.84
CA ASN A 347 68.27 -52.10 -25.06
C ASN A 347 67.74 -52.90 -26.27
N GLU A 348 67.84 -54.24 -26.24
CA GLU A 348 67.41 -55.14 -27.32
C GLU A 348 66.05 -55.83 -27.04
N VAL A 349 65.33 -55.44 -25.99
CA VAL A 349 64.04 -56.07 -25.66
C VAL A 349 62.93 -55.58 -26.59
N ASP A 350 62.34 -56.53 -27.32
CA ASP A 350 61.17 -56.33 -28.15
C ASP A 350 59.89 -56.20 -27.30
N LEU A 351 59.24 -55.04 -27.38
CA LEU A 351 58.04 -54.71 -26.60
C LEU A 351 56.85 -55.63 -26.96
N GLY A 352 56.74 -56.08 -28.21
CA GLY A 352 55.66 -56.99 -28.62
C GLY A 352 55.77 -58.37 -27.98
N GLN A 353 56.99 -58.83 -27.68
CA GLN A 353 57.21 -60.09 -26.96
C GLN A 353 56.89 -60.00 -25.47
N LEU A 354 57.07 -58.83 -24.85
CA LEU A 354 56.68 -58.61 -23.45
C LEU A 354 55.16 -58.67 -23.27
N GLU A 355 54.42 -58.06 -24.20
CA GLU A 355 52.95 -58.11 -24.21
C GLU A 355 52.44 -59.54 -24.35
N TYR A 356 52.98 -60.30 -25.32
CA TYR A 356 52.64 -61.72 -25.51
C TYR A 356 52.91 -62.57 -24.26
N ARG A 357 54.02 -62.32 -23.55
CA ARG A 357 54.39 -63.07 -22.32
C ARG A 357 53.60 -62.64 -21.08
N ARG A 358 52.96 -61.47 -21.09
CA ARG A 358 52.18 -60.97 -19.95
C ARG A 358 50.81 -61.62 -19.85
N ALA A 359 50.25 -62.10 -20.97
CA ALA A 359 48.96 -62.77 -21.00
C ALA A 359 48.94 -64.00 -20.05
N GLY A 360 48.11 -63.96 -19.00
CA GLY A 360 47.86 -65.08 -18.07
C GLY A 360 48.81 -65.22 -16.86
N VAL A 361 49.72 -64.27 -16.62
CA VAL A 361 50.72 -64.38 -15.53
C VAL A 361 50.24 -63.84 -14.18
N GLU A 362 49.27 -62.93 -14.16
CA GLU A 362 48.91 -62.17 -12.95
C GLU A 362 48.22 -63.01 -11.86
N ASP A 363 47.50 -64.06 -12.27
CA ASP A 363 46.81 -64.99 -11.37
C ASP A 363 47.75 -66.07 -10.79
N ALA A 364 48.89 -66.31 -11.43
CA ALA A 364 49.84 -67.37 -11.04
C ALA A 364 50.90 -66.93 -10.01
N LEU A 365 50.95 -65.64 -9.65
CA LEU A 365 51.98 -65.09 -8.75
C LEU A 365 51.64 -65.27 -7.26
N PRO A 366 52.57 -65.80 -6.44
CA PRO A 366 52.45 -65.84 -4.98
C PRO A 366 52.22 -64.47 -4.33
N ALA A 367 51.45 -64.42 -3.23
CA ALA A 367 51.09 -63.18 -2.53
C ALA A 367 52.30 -62.36 -2.03
N GLU A 368 53.37 -63.03 -1.59
CA GLU A 368 54.64 -62.39 -1.17
C GLU A 368 55.31 -61.63 -2.32
N ILE A 369 55.25 -62.18 -3.54
CA ILE A 369 55.81 -61.55 -4.74
C ILE A 369 54.91 -60.37 -5.17
N LYS A 370 53.58 -60.49 -5.02
CA LYS A 370 52.64 -59.39 -5.31
C LYS A 370 52.86 -58.18 -4.41
N THR A 371 53.11 -58.39 -3.11
CA THR A 371 53.39 -57.30 -2.15
C THR A 371 54.75 -56.63 -2.40
N ALA A 372 55.80 -57.42 -2.65
CA ALA A 372 57.10 -56.87 -3.05
C ALA A 372 57.03 -56.09 -4.37
N ARG A 373 56.27 -56.59 -5.36
CA ARG A 373 56.01 -55.91 -6.64
C ARG A 373 55.31 -54.57 -6.43
N LEU A 374 54.27 -54.54 -5.60
CA LEU A 374 53.55 -53.30 -5.29
C LEU A 374 54.46 -52.26 -4.62
N ALA A 375 55.26 -52.67 -3.63
CA ALA A 375 56.22 -51.77 -2.97
C ALA A 375 57.24 -51.17 -3.93
N ARG A 376 57.72 -51.95 -4.91
CA ARG A 376 58.62 -51.44 -5.97
C ARG A 376 57.89 -50.54 -6.96
N ALA A 377 56.65 -50.84 -7.32
CA ALA A 377 55.84 -49.96 -8.17
C ALA A 377 55.60 -48.60 -7.50
N CYS A 378 55.34 -48.57 -6.20
CA CYS A 378 55.24 -47.32 -5.43
C CYS A 378 56.56 -46.53 -5.46
N ALA A 379 57.71 -47.20 -5.34
CA ALA A 379 59.02 -46.54 -5.44
C ALA A 379 59.30 -45.98 -6.85
N ILE A 380 58.84 -46.65 -7.92
CA ILE A 380 58.94 -46.13 -9.29
C ILE A 380 58.05 -44.89 -9.47
N ALA A 381 56.86 -44.88 -8.85
CA ALA A 381 55.93 -43.76 -8.90
C ALA A 381 56.49 -42.46 -8.27
N ASP A 382 57.55 -42.53 -7.45
CA ASP A 382 58.24 -41.35 -6.92
C ASP A 382 59.13 -40.65 -7.96
N PHE A 383 59.50 -41.34 -9.04
CA PHE A 383 60.29 -40.78 -10.15
C PHE A 383 59.42 -40.23 -11.28
N VAL A 384 58.11 -40.48 -11.26
CA VAL A 384 57.17 -39.99 -12.26
C VAL A 384 56.83 -38.53 -11.96
N ASP A 385 56.91 -37.66 -12.97
CA ASP A 385 56.41 -36.29 -12.86
C ASP A 385 54.88 -36.29 -12.87
N LYS A 386 54.28 -36.12 -11.69
CA LYS A 386 52.83 -36.08 -11.49
C LYS A 386 52.20 -34.75 -11.92
N GLY A 387 53.02 -33.72 -12.19
CA GLY A 387 52.54 -32.43 -12.67
C GLY A 387 52.31 -32.37 -14.19
N LEU A 388 52.79 -33.39 -14.92
CA LEU A 388 52.65 -33.48 -16.36
C LEU A 388 51.45 -34.35 -16.74
N PHE A 389 50.50 -33.77 -17.47
CA PHE A 389 49.39 -34.53 -18.07
C PHE A 389 49.84 -35.21 -19.37
N ILE A 390 49.69 -36.53 -19.43
CA ILE A 390 49.96 -37.39 -20.58
C ILE A 390 48.62 -37.81 -21.18
N PRO A 391 48.20 -37.21 -22.32
CA PRO A 391 46.94 -37.56 -22.97
C PRO A 391 46.96 -38.99 -23.50
N ASP A 392 45.76 -39.56 -23.72
CA ASP A 392 45.66 -40.85 -24.39
C ASP A 392 46.14 -40.74 -25.84
N PRO A 393 47.12 -41.55 -26.29
CA PRO A 393 47.50 -41.60 -27.70
C PRO A 393 46.40 -42.18 -28.61
N ASN A 394 45.41 -42.89 -28.06
CA ASN A 394 44.28 -43.45 -28.80
C ASN A 394 42.97 -43.22 -28.02
N PRO A 395 42.45 -41.98 -27.97
CA PRO A 395 41.17 -41.71 -27.33
C PRO A 395 40.07 -42.53 -28.03
N PRO A 396 39.07 -43.04 -27.28
CA PRO A 396 37.89 -43.63 -27.89
C PRO A 396 37.30 -42.60 -28.87
N SER A 397 36.97 -43.02 -30.10
CA SER A 397 36.27 -42.14 -31.02
C SER A 397 34.90 -41.81 -30.44
N GLU A 398 34.47 -40.55 -30.56
CA GLU A 398 33.15 -40.06 -30.08
C GLU A 398 31.96 -40.87 -30.65
N ASP A 399 32.19 -41.74 -31.64
CA ASP A 399 31.21 -42.61 -32.28
C ASP A 399 31.03 -43.99 -31.60
N GLU A 400 31.85 -44.37 -30.60
CA GLU A 400 31.77 -45.71 -29.95
C GLU A 400 30.86 -45.76 -28.71
N ASP A 401 30.46 -44.60 -28.16
CA ASP A 401 29.61 -44.53 -26.96
C ASP A 401 28.10 -44.68 -27.25
N GLU A 402 27.65 -44.58 -28.51
CA GLU A 402 26.23 -44.74 -28.88
C GLU A 402 25.78 -46.21 -29.03
N GLU A 403 26.68 -47.19 -29.10
CA GLU A 403 26.31 -48.60 -29.37
C GLU A 403 26.13 -49.49 -28.13
N MET A 404 26.30 -48.98 -26.90
CA MET A 404 26.27 -49.81 -25.68
C MET A 404 25.02 -49.65 -24.79
N GLU A 405 24.01 -48.86 -25.16
CA GLU A 405 22.78 -48.69 -24.33
C GLU A 405 21.61 -49.65 -24.67
N ASP A 406 21.71 -50.54 -25.66
CA ASP A 406 20.55 -51.31 -26.18
C ASP A 406 20.49 -52.82 -25.84
N GLU A 407 21.34 -53.38 -24.97
CA GLU A 407 21.34 -54.83 -24.66
C GLU A 407 20.96 -55.24 -23.22
N GLU A 408 20.14 -54.46 -22.49
CA GLU A 408 19.46 -54.98 -21.29
C GLU A 408 17.94 -54.78 -21.33
N ALA A 409 17.27 -55.51 -22.21
CA ALA A 409 15.84 -55.79 -22.10
C ALA A 409 15.49 -57.17 -22.72
N GLU A 410 15.91 -58.27 -22.08
CA GLU A 410 15.21 -59.54 -22.28
C GLU A 410 14.09 -59.71 -21.27
N ASP A 411 12.88 -59.58 -21.81
CA ASP A 411 11.58 -59.86 -21.22
C ASP A 411 11.53 -61.19 -20.46
N VAL A 412 11.00 -61.13 -19.24
CA VAL A 412 10.41 -62.28 -18.56
C VAL A 412 8.91 -62.29 -18.86
N PRO A 413 8.37 -63.27 -19.61
CA PRO A 413 6.95 -63.53 -19.60
C PRO A 413 6.64 -64.68 -18.63
N GLU A 414 6.03 -64.34 -17.49
CA GLU A 414 5.17 -65.26 -16.76
C GLU A 414 3.84 -65.39 -17.51
N ASP A 415 3.45 -66.61 -17.89
CA ASP A 415 2.07 -67.10 -17.81
C ASP A 415 2.00 -68.60 -18.12
N ASP A 416 1.74 -69.39 -17.07
CA ASP A 416 1.14 -70.74 -17.11
C ASP A 416 -0.37 -70.57 -17.34
N PRO A 417 -1.15 -71.48 -18.00
CA PRO A 417 -1.28 -72.85 -17.49
C PRO A 417 -1.65 -73.98 -18.48
N ALA A 418 -1.31 -75.19 -18.05
CA ALA A 418 -2.08 -76.45 -18.14
C ALA A 418 -2.13 -77.30 -19.45
N ALA A 419 -1.59 -78.53 -19.26
CA ALA A 419 -2.15 -79.84 -19.62
C ALA A 419 -1.87 -80.47 -21.01
N GLY A 420 -1.34 -81.71 -20.98
CA GLY A 420 -1.37 -82.71 -22.06
C GLY A 420 0.02 -83.23 -22.43
N SER A 421 0.60 -84.20 -21.71
CA SER A 421 0.47 -85.66 -21.91
C SER A 421 1.23 -86.24 -23.11
N ALA A 422 2.18 -87.14 -22.81
CA ALA A 422 2.83 -88.14 -23.65
C ALA A 422 3.73 -87.60 -24.79
N ASP A 423 4.85 -88.17 -25.18
CA ASP A 423 5.37 -89.54 -25.09
C ASP A 423 6.88 -89.49 -25.39
N ALA A 424 7.64 -90.48 -24.91
CA ALA A 424 9.06 -90.69 -25.23
C ALA A 424 9.19 -91.94 -26.15
N PRO A 425 10.38 -92.40 -26.59
CA PRO A 425 11.64 -91.76 -27.04
C PRO A 425 12.07 -92.36 -28.44
N PRO A 426 13.30 -92.87 -28.68
CA PRO A 426 14.50 -92.19 -29.21
C PRO A 426 15.05 -92.80 -30.54
N ALA A 427 15.98 -92.10 -31.22
CA ALA A 427 17.04 -92.64 -32.09
C ALA A 427 17.81 -91.44 -32.69
N GLY A 428 19.12 -91.26 -32.55
CA GLY A 428 20.20 -92.13 -33.02
C GLY A 428 21.01 -91.33 -34.08
N PRO A 429 22.35 -91.24 -33.98
CA PRO A 429 23.19 -90.40 -34.86
C PRO A 429 23.43 -91.10 -36.22
N PRO A 430 24.05 -90.45 -37.24
CA PRO A 430 25.48 -90.71 -37.52
C PRO A 430 26.18 -89.53 -38.30
N PRO A 431 27.30 -89.70 -39.06
CA PRO A 431 28.56 -89.04 -38.73
C PRO A 431 29.24 -88.27 -39.91
N VAL A 432 30.35 -87.60 -39.56
CA VAL A 432 31.63 -87.42 -40.31
C VAL A 432 31.62 -87.53 -41.84
N GLY A 433 32.18 -86.51 -42.51
CA GLY A 433 32.72 -86.66 -43.86
C GLY A 433 33.49 -85.45 -44.41
N ALA A 434 34.81 -85.59 -44.41
CA ALA A 434 35.85 -85.03 -45.32
C ALA A 434 36.07 -83.51 -45.38
#